data_AF-A0A963NFE8-F1
#
_entry.id   AF-A0A963NFE8-F1
#
_cell.length_a   1.000
_cell.length_b   1.000
_cell.length_c   1.000
_cell.angle_alpha   90.00
_cell.angle_beta   90.00
_cell.angle_gamma   90.00
#
_symmetry.space_group_name_H-M   'P 1'
#
loop_
_entity.id
_entity.type
_entity.pdbx_description
1 polymer ?
#
loop_
_entity_poly.entity_id
_entity_poly.type
_entity_poly.pdbx_seq_one_letter_code
_entity_poly.pdbx_strand_id
1 'polypeptide(L)' 'GLEVVAEGVEAQGQRKFLLRNGCQRFQGYLFGRPGPAQDMAQG' A
#
# COMPACT_ATOMS: atom_id res chain seq x y z
N GLY A 1 -14.84 -13.18 -6.40
CA GLY A 1 -14.74 -12.30 -5.21
C GLY A 1 -14.43 -10.89 -5.66
N LEU A 2 -14.73 -9.89 -4.84
CA LEU A 2 -14.34 -8.51 -5.11
C LEU A 2 -12.88 -8.29 -4.76
N GLU A 3 -12.22 -7.45 -5.53
CA GLU A 3 -10.87 -7.00 -5.23
C GLU A 3 -10.91 -5.80 -4.30
N VAL A 4 -10.01 -5.79 -3.30
CA VAL A 4 -9.94 -4.75 -2.28
C VAL A 4 -8.57 -4.10 -2.27
N VAL A 5 -8.55 -2.79 -2.03
CA VAL A 5 -7.35 -1.98 -1.79
C VAL A 5 -7.45 -1.44 -0.38
N ALA A 6 -6.37 -1.57 0.40
CA ALA A 6 -6.26 -0.92 1.70
C ALA A 6 -5.44 0.37 1.57
N GLU A 7 -6.04 1.51 1.93
CA GLU A 7 -5.40 2.82 1.96
C GLU A 7 -4.98 3.19 3.39
N GLY A 8 -4.00 4.09 3.53
CA GLY A 8 -3.47 4.51 4.84
C GLY A 8 -2.51 3.51 5.49
N VAL A 9 -1.78 2.72 4.68
CA VAL A 9 -0.75 1.79 5.19
C VAL A 9 0.56 2.55 5.41
N GLU A 10 0.89 2.82 6.67
CA GLU A 10 1.99 3.68 7.12
C GLU A 10 3.07 2.90 7.91
N ALA A 11 2.74 1.72 8.43
CA ALA A 11 3.63 0.89 9.22
C ALA A 11 3.68 -0.57 8.72
N GLN A 12 4.84 -1.22 8.86
CA GLN A 12 5.01 -2.63 8.48
C GLN A 12 4.01 -3.56 9.17
N GLY A 13 3.58 -3.23 10.40
CA GLY A 13 2.56 -3.99 11.12
C GLY A 13 1.20 -4.03 10.40
N GLN A 14 0.76 -2.90 9.83
CA GLN A 14 -0.48 -2.80 9.07
C GLN A 14 -0.42 -3.64 7.80
N ARG A 15 0.67 -3.53 7.02
CA ARG A 15 0.89 -4.37 5.84
C ARG A 15 0.84 -5.87 6.18
N LYS A 16 1.54 -6.28 7.24
CA LYS A 16 1.56 -7.68 7.69
C LYS A 16 0.16 -8.17 8.10
N PHE A 17 -0.62 -7.33 8.78
CA PHE A 17 -2.00 -7.66 9.14
C PHE A 17 -2.88 -7.84 7.90
N LEU A 18 -2.82 -6.91 6.95
CA LEU A 18 -3.61 -6.95 5.73
C LEU A 18 -3.28 -8.17 4.86
N LEU A 19 -1.99 -8.49 4.69
CA LEU A 19 -1.56 -9.70 3.97
C LEU A 19 -2.12 -10.98 4.59
N ARG A 20 -2.08 -11.11 5.93
CA ARG A 20 -2.65 -12.28 6.62
C ARG A 20 -4.17 -12.41 6.44
N ASN A 21 -4.86 -11.30 6.16
CA ASN A 21 -6.30 -11.27 5.90
C ASN A 21 -6.65 -11.29 4.40
N GLY A 22 -5.68 -11.59 3.53
CA GLY A 22 -5.92 -11.76 2.09
C GLY A 22 -6.02 -10.47 1.28
N CYS A 23 -5.78 -9.30 1.89
CA CYS A 23 -5.65 -8.05 1.15
C CYS A 23 -4.25 -7.99 0.53
N GLN A 24 -4.18 -7.85 -0.80
CA GLN A 24 -2.93 -7.92 -1.57
C GLN A 24 -2.52 -6.58 -2.21
N ARG A 25 -3.39 -5.57 -2.15
CA ARG A 25 -3.12 -4.23 -2.69
C ARG A 25 -3.16 -3.18 -1.58
N PHE A 26 -2.17 -2.29 -1.60
CA PHE A 26 -1.96 -1.30 -0.55
C PHE A 26 -1.62 0.06 -1.13
N GLN A 27 -2.02 1.11 -0.42
CA GLN A 27 -1.52 2.47 -0.60
C GLN A 27 -1.24 3.07 0.78
N GLY A 28 -0.17 3.85 0.88
CA GLY A 28 0.11 4.66 2.07
C GLY A 28 1.58 5.04 2.16
N TYR A 29 1.90 5.86 3.17
CA TYR A 29 3.25 6.42 3.32
C TYR A 29 4.34 5.40 3.61
N LEU A 30 3.98 4.16 3.96
CA LEU A 30 4.94 3.06 4.01
C LEU A 30 5.63 2.82 2.66
N PHE A 31 4.95 3.13 1.55
CA PHE A 31 5.41 2.89 0.18
C PHE A 31 5.92 4.14 -0.52
N GLY A 32 5.61 5.32 0.02
CA GLY A 32 5.98 6.61 -0.55
C GLY A 32 4.92 7.67 -0.28
N ARG A 33 5.34 8.94 -0.32
CA ARG A 33 4.39 10.06 -0.31
C ARG A 33 3.86 10.30 -1.72
N PRO A 34 2.61 10.76 -1.89
CA PRO A 34 2.13 11.27 -3.17
C PRO A 34 3.05 12.36 -3.69
N GLY A 35 3.36 12.28 -4.98
CA GLY A 35 4.23 13.22 -5.66
C GLY A 35 4.00 13.18 -7.17
N PRO A 36 4.60 14.13 -7.90
CA PRO A 36 4.67 14.10 -9.35
C PRO A 36 5.08 12.74 -9.92
N ALA A 37 4.58 12.40 -11.12
CA ALA A 37 4.91 11.14 -11.78
C ALA A 37 6.43 10.93 -11.98
N GLN A 38 7.18 12.01 -12.19
CA GLN A 38 8.65 11.97 -12.33
C GLN A 38 9.36 11.50 -11.05
N ASP A 39 8.71 11.62 -9.89
CA ASP A 39 9.24 11.22 -8.59
C ASP A 39 8.85 9.77 -8.22
N MET A 40 7.99 9.13 -9.04
CA MET A 40 7.65 7.73 -8.83
C MET A 40 8.85 6.86 -9.15
N ALA A 41 9.25 6.01 -8.19
CA ALA A 41 10.23 4.98 -8.44
C ALA A 41 9.76 4.11 -9.61
N GLN A 42 10.60 3.96 -10.64
CA GLN A 42 10.34 3.01 -11.71
C GLN A 42 10.38 1.61 -11.11
N GLY A 43 9.24 0.92 -11.18
CA GLY A 43 9.05 -0.45 -10.70
C GLY A 43 9.54 -1.49 -11.68
#